data_AF-A0A1F5DVA3-F1
#
_entry.id   AF-A0A1F5DVA3-F1
#
_cell.length_a   1.000
_cell.length_b   1.000
_cell.length_c   1.000
_cell.angle_alpha   90.00
_cell.angle_beta   90.00
_cell.angle_gamma   90.00
#
_symmetry.space_group_name_H-M   'P 1'
#
loop_
_entity.id
_entity.type
_entity.pdbx_description
1 polymer ?
#
loop_
_entity_poly.entity_id
_entity_poly.type
_entity_poly.pdbx_seq_one_letter_code
_entity_poly.pdbx_strand_id
1 'polypeptide(L)'
;MNKLVLVVIILAIVGGGAWYFTRSKPVTKTEEFSGTLAQAMKLGVPMKCEWQTSEGSGESFVKGEDMYVKTMMSGKTGYMVKKGDCINTWEEGKTQGVKICQEPDSGSYQAEGVDLNLQYKCRPDIFTGDRFELPAGVQFTDMGEMMKGLTPNLPQLPADQ
;
A
#
# COMPACT_ATOMS: atom_id res chain seq x y z
N MET A 1 -54.29 -5.45 -31.51
CA MET A 1 -53.52 -5.48 -30.24
C MET A 1 -52.08 -5.06 -30.51
N ASN A 2 -51.75 -3.78 -30.74
CA ASN A 2 -50.41 -3.43 -31.25
C ASN A 2 -49.90 -1.99 -31.04
N LYS A 3 -50.49 -1.18 -30.15
CA LYS A 3 -49.95 0.16 -29.84
C LYS A 3 -49.88 0.46 -28.33
N LEU A 4 -50.89 0.02 -27.57
CA LEU A 4 -50.91 0.16 -26.11
C LEU A 4 -49.79 -0.60 -25.39
N VAL A 5 -49.47 -1.83 -25.83
CA VAL A 5 -48.40 -2.64 -25.20
C VAL A 5 -47.01 -2.02 -25.40
N LEU A 6 -46.76 -1.42 -26.58
CA LEU A 6 -45.49 -0.75 -26.89
C LEU A 6 -45.28 0.51 -26.05
N VAL A 7 -46.33 1.29 -25.80
CA VAL A 7 -46.26 2.51 -24.97
C VAL A 7 -45.97 2.18 -23.50
N VAL A 8 -46.56 1.11 -22.96
CA VAL A 8 -46.32 0.69 -21.57
C VAL A 8 -44.88 0.21 -21.36
N ILE A 9 -44.31 -0.51 -22.32
CA ILE A 9 -42.91 -0.97 -22.24
C ILE A 9 -41.93 0.22 -22.28
N ILE A 10 -42.16 1.21 -23.15
CA ILE A 10 -41.31 2.41 -23.22
C ILE A 10 -41.38 3.21 -21.92
N LEU A 11 -42.58 3.39 -21.34
CA LEU A 11 -42.74 4.08 -20.05
C LEU A 11 -42.07 3.33 -18.89
N ALA A 12 -42.09 1.99 -18.91
CA ALA A 12 -41.40 1.18 -17.91
C ALA A 12 -39.87 1.28 -18.01
N ILE A 13 -39.32 1.34 -19.23
CA ILE A 13 -37.86 1.49 -19.43
C ILE A 13 -37.40 2.90 -19.06
N VAL A 14 -38.14 3.94 -19.46
CA VAL A 14 -37.78 5.34 -19.16
C VAL A 14 -37.98 5.64 -17.66
N GLY A 15 -39.08 5.17 -17.07
CA GLY A 15 -39.36 5.32 -15.63
C GLY A 15 -38.42 4.50 -14.75
N GLY A 16 -38.13 3.25 -15.13
CA GLY A 16 -37.20 2.37 -14.41
C GLY A 16 -35.74 2.83 -14.51
N GLY A 17 -35.32 3.32 -15.69
CA GLY A 17 -33.97 3.84 -15.91
C GLY A 17 -33.69 5.10 -15.07
N ALA A 18 -34.65 6.02 -14.97
CA ALA A 18 -34.52 7.22 -14.15
C ALA A 18 -34.45 6.92 -12.64
N TRP A 19 -35.13 5.88 -12.16
CA TRP A 19 -35.08 5.45 -10.77
C TRP A 19 -33.75 4.78 -10.39
N TYR A 20 -33.15 4.02 -11.31
CA TYR A 20 -31.85 3.41 -11.10
C TYR A 20 -30.72 4.45 -11.07
N PHE A 21 -30.76 5.46 -11.96
CA PHE A 21 -29.74 6.51 -12.02
C PHE A 21 -29.78 7.48 -10.83
N THR A 22 -30.95 7.72 -10.24
CA THR A 22 -31.09 8.63 -9.08
C THR A 22 -30.74 7.98 -7.73
N ARG A 23 -30.60 6.64 -7.66
CA ARG A 23 -30.12 5.95 -6.45
C ARG A 23 -28.62 5.84 -6.32
N SER A 24 -27.87 6.12 -7.39
CA SER A 24 -26.42 6.23 -7.32
C SER A 24 -26.07 7.56 -6.66
N LYS A 25 -26.14 7.61 -5.33
CA LYS A 25 -25.52 8.72 -4.58
C LYS A 25 -24.06 8.79 -5.05
N PRO A 26 -23.56 9.93 -5.57
CA PRO A 26 -22.13 10.08 -5.79
C PRO A 26 -21.45 9.70 -4.48
N VAL A 27 -20.42 8.84 -4.52
CA VAL A 27 -19.66 8.47 -3.33
C VAL A 27 -19.22 9.76 -2.66
N THR A 28 -19.97 10.12 -1.62
CA THR A 28 -19.98 11.45 -1.03
C THR A 28 -18.89 11.43 0.02
N LYS A 29 -17.82 12.23 -0.18
CA LYS A 29 -16.75 12.45 0.80
C LYS A 29 -16.42 11.19 1.61
N THR A 30 -15.63 10.27 1.04
CA THR A 30 -15.01 9.26 1.89
C THR A 30 -14.16 10.01 2.91
N GLU A 31 -14.57 9.93 4.16
CA GLU A 31 -14.05 10.74 5.26
C GLU A 31 -12.55 10.53 5.39
N GLU A 32 -11.83 11.62 5.68
CA GLU A 32 -10.41 11.54 6.00
C GLU A 32 -10.22 10.59 7.19
N PHE A 33 -9.37 9.59 7.00
CA PHE A 33 -9.06 8.60 8.03
C PHE A 33 -7.82 9.07 8.79
N SER A 34 -7.89 9.07 10.13
CA SER A 34 -6.72 9.28 10.98
C SER A 34 -6.45 8.02 11.79
N GLY A 35 -5.25 7.48 11.69
CA GLY A 35 -4.88 6.24 12.37
C GLY A 35 -3.53 5.70 11.93
N THR A 36 -3.28 4.43 12.19
CA THR A 36 -2.05 3.74 11.76
C THR A 36 -2.12 3.36 10.28
N LEU A 37 -0.97 3.23 9.64
CA LEU A 37 -0.88 2.76 8.25
C LEU A 37 -1.46 1.35 8.08
N ALA A 38 -1.25 0.47 9.07
CA ALA A 38 -1.81 -0.87 9.09
C ALA A 38 -3.35 -0.88 9.14
N GLN A 39 -3.97 0.06 9.86
CA GLN A 39 -5.42 0.23 9.84
C GLN A 39 -5.91 0.73 8.48
N ALA A 40 -5.18 1.66 7.84
CA ALA A 40 -5.52 2.13 6.50
C ALA A 40 -5.50 1.00 5.45
N MET A 41 -4.49 0.13 5.49
CA MET A 41 -4.41 -1.05 4.62
C MET A 41 -5.62 -1.98 4.76
N LYS A 42 -6.09 -2.20 6.00
CA LYS A 42 -7.27 -3.05 6.28
C LYS A 42 -8.58 -2.51 5.69
N LEU A 43 -8.64 -1.21 5.34
CA LEU A 43 -9.82 -0.64 4.69
C LEU A 43 -9.97 -1.10 3.23
N GLY A 44 -8.88 -1.56 2.60
CA GLY A 44 -8.90 -2.06 1.21
C GLY A 44 -9.22 -1.00 0.15
N VAL A 45 -9.32 0.27 0.54
CA VAL A 45 -9.57 1.40 -0.37
C VAL A 45 -8.23 2.02 -0.76
N PRO A 46 -8.02 2.40 -2.03
CA PRO A 46 -6.86 3.19 -2.43
C PRO A 46 -6.77 4.51 -1.66
N MET A 47 -5.66 4.73 -0.96
CA MET A 47 -5.47 5.92 -0.11
C MET A 47 -4.08 6.53 -0.29
N LYS A 48 -4.02 7.86 -0.17
CA LYS A 48 -2.80 8.62 0.10
C LYS A 48 -2.78 8.98 1.58
N CYS A 49 -1.74 8.57 2.29
CA CYS A 49 -1.50 8.87 3.70
C CYS A 49 -0.30 9.80 3.84
N GLU A 50 -0.39 10.78 4.73
CA GLU A 50 0.68 11.73 5.01
C GLU A 50 0.94 11.77 6.52
N TRP A 51 2.21 11.87 6.90
CA TRP A 51 2.64 12.01 8.29
C TRP A 51 3.77 13.02 8.38
N GLN A 52 3.90 13.65 9.55
CA GLN A 52 4.94 14.63 9.84
C GLN A 52 5.31 14.58 11.32
N THR A 53 6.61 14.56 11.60
CA THR A 53 7.19 14.66 12.94
C THR A 53 8.23 15.79 12.98
N SER A 54 8.87 16.02 14.13
CA SER A 54 10.02 16.94 14.23
C SER A 54 11.25 16.45 13.50
N GLU A 55 11.37 15.14 13.25
CA GLU A 55 12.55 14.50 12.67
C GLU A 55 12.44 14.30 11.15
N GLY A 56 11.20 14.34 10.62
CA GLY A 56 10.95 14.11 9.21
C GLY A 56 9.49 14.19 8.81
N SER A 57 9.23 13.83 7.56
CA SER A 57 7.89 13.70 7.02
C SER A 57 7.84 12.53 6.03
N GLY A 58 6.64 12.11 5.67
CA GLY A 58 6.48 11.12 4.63
C GLY A 58 5.10 11.13 4.01
N GLU A 59 5.05 10.63 2.79
CA GLU A 59 3.83 10.29 2.10
C GLU A 59 3.81 8.80 1.78
N SER A 60 2.64 8.19 1.85
CA SER A 60 2.42 6.78 1.59
C SER A 60 1.21 6.62 0.67
N PHE A 61 1.27 5.67 -0.24
CA PHE A 61 0.17 5.29 -1.11
C PHE A 61 -0.11 3.82 -0.86
N VAL A 62 -1.38 3.49 -0.61
CA VAL A 62 -1.81 2.15 -0.21
C VAL A 62 -2.91 1.69 -1.13
N LYS A 63 -2.79 0.48 -1.68
CA LYS A 63 -3.83 -0.15 -2.51
C LYS A 63 -3.85 -1.66 -2.26
N GLY A 64 -4.83 -2.12 -1.49
CA GLY A 64 -4.86 -3.51 -1.04
C GLY A 64 -3.65 -3.81 -0.14
N GLU A 65 -2.86 -4.80 -0.52
CA GLU A 65 -1.65 -5.20 0.22
C GLU A 65 -0.37 -4.49 -0.26
N ASP A 66 -0.46 -3.77 -1.38
CA ASP A 66 0.64 -3.03 -1.97
C ASP A 66 0.74 -1.64 -1.35
N MET A 67 1.97 -1.20 -1.13
CA MET A 67 2.28 0.06 -0.46
C MET A 67 3.52 0.69 -1.10
N TYR A 68 3.46 1.99 -1.33
CA TYR A 68 4.61 2.82 -1.65
C TYR A 68 4.77 3.86 -0.55
N VAL A 69 5.99 4.11 -0.10
CA VAL A 69 6.31 5.13 0.90
C VAL A 69 7.48 5.96 0.39
N LYS A 70 7.34 7.28 0.49
CA LYS A 70 8.42 8.23 0.34
C LYS A 70 8.60 8.95 1.67
N THR A 71 9.78 8.84 2.27
CA THR A 71 10.11 9.50 3.53
C THR A 71 11.22 10.52 3.31
N MET A 72 11.21 11.57 4.13
CA MET A 72 12.28 12.55 4.22
C MET A 72 12.72 12.63 5.67
N MET A 73 13.95 12.18 5.96
CA MET A 73 14.54 12.16 7.30
C MET A 73 15.95 12.72 7.24
N SER A 74 16.27 13.67 8.12
CA SER A 74 17.61 14.30 8.19
C SER A 74 18.14 14.81 6.83
N GLY A 75 17.24 15.35 6.00
CA GLY A 75 17.58 15.87 4.66
C GLY A 75 17.84 14.80 3.59
N LYS A 76 17.67 13.52 3.92
CA LYS A 76 17.73 12.41 2.96
C LYS A 76 16.32 11.94 2.61
N THR A 77 16.12 11.60 1.34
CA THR A 77 14.87 10.99 0.87
C THR A 77 15.06 9.49 0.71
N GLY A 78 14.19 8.73 1.37
CA GLY A 78 14.09 7.28 1.28
C GLY A 78 12.81 6.87 0.58
N TYR A 79 12.85 5.71 -0.06
CA TYR A 79 11.72 5.09 -0.73
C TYR A 79 11.55 3.66 -0.25
N MET A 80 10.31 3.22 -0.19
CA MET A 80 9.94 1.85 0.10
C MET A 80 8.77 1.43 -0.78
N VAL A 81 8.84 0.23 -1.33
CA VAL A 81 7.73 -0.44 -2.02
C VAL A 81 7.53 -1.82 -1.40
N LYS A 82 6.34 -2.04 -0.83
CA LYS A 82 5.84 -3.37 -0.50
C LYS A 82 4.95 -3.85 -1.63
N LYS A 83 5.27 -5.02 -2.20
CA LYS A 83 4.47 -5.68 -3.21
C LYS A 83 4.42 -7.17 -2.91
N GLY A 84 3.22 -7.69 -2.66
CA GLY A 84 3.06 -9.02 -2.06
C GLY A 84 3.84 -9.13 -0.74
N ASP A 85 4.67 -10.17 -0.62
CA ASP A 85 5.45 -10.48 0.58
C ASP A 85 6.83 -9.82 0.62
N CYS A 86 7.17 -9.01 -0.40
CA CYS A 86 8.49 -8.40 -0.52
C CYS A 86 8.43 -6.90 -0.28
N ILE A 87 9.38 -6.41 0.50
CA ILE A 87 9.66 -5.00 0.76
C ILE A 87 10.98 -4.66 0.07
N ASN A 88 10.96 -3.61 -0.74
CA ASN A 88 12.13 -3.06 -1.41
C ASN A 88 12.36 -1.65 -0.89
N THR A 89 13.56 -1.33 -0.44
CA THR A 89 13.94 0.00 0.06
C THR A 89 15.17 0.54 -0.66
N TRP A 90 15.20 1.84 -0.89
CA TRP A 90 16.36 2.53 -1.46
C TRP A 90 16.38 4.01 -1.09
N GLU A 91 17.54 4.66 -1.21
CA GLU A 91 17.68 6.11 -1.01
C GLU A 91 17.69 6.84 -2.37
N GLU A 92 17.27 8.11 -2.37
CA GLU A 92 17.35 8.97 -3.54
C GLU A 92 18.80 9.12 -4.05
N GLY A 93 18.97 8.96 -5.36
CA GLY A 93 20.28 9.05 -6.02
C GLY A 93 21.20 7.85 -5.83
N LYS A 94 20.77 6.79 -5.13
CA LYS A 94 21.52 5.52 -5.04
C LYS A 94 21.06 4.54 -6.12
N THR A 95 22.00 3.79 -6.67
CA THR A 95 21.75 2.69 -7.64
C THR A 95 21.62 1.33 -6.96
N GLN A 96 21.74 1.29 -5.64
CA GLN A 96 21.62 0.07 -4.83
C GLN A 96 20.48 0.24 -3.83
N GLY A 97 19.72 -0.82 -3.64
CA GLY A 97 18.65 -0.95 -2.67
C GLY A 97 18.68 -2.30 -2.00
N VAL A 98 17.83 -2.48 -0.99
CA VAL A 98 17.69 -3.73 -0.26
C VAL A 98 16.30 -4.30 -0.53
N LYS A 99 16.25 -5.61 -0.73
CA LYS A 99 15.01 -6.38 -0.83
C LYS A 99 14.94 -7.36 0.32
N ILE A 100 13.78 -7.42 0.96
CA ILE A 100 13.47 -8.35 2.05
C ILE A 100 12.12 -8.98 1.71
N CYS A 101 12.09 -10.29 1.49
CA CYS A 101 10.84 -11.03 1.36
C CYS A 101 10.58 -11.80 2.65
N GLN A 102 9.35 -11.72 3.14
CA GLN A 102 8.93 -12.46 4.31
C GLN A 102 8.77 -13.93 3.94
N GLU A 103 9.40 -14.83 4.72
CA GLU A 103 9.06 -16.25 4.65
C GLU A 103 7.77 -16.50 5.42
N PRO A 104 6.89 -17.40 4.96
CA PRO A 104 5.57 -17.62 5.55
C PRO A 104 5.58 -17.97 7.05
N ASP A 105 6.70 -18.46 7.58
CA ASP A 105 6.88 -18.84 9.00
C ASP A 105 7.74 -17.86 9.82
N SER A 106 8.20 -16.77 9.21
CA SER A 106 9.04 -15.76 9.88
C SER A 106 8.18 -14.64 10.46
N GLY A 107 8.19 -14.51 11.79
CA GLY A 107 7.46 -13.46 12.53
C GLY A 107 7.69 -12.07 11.93
N SER A 108 6.70 -11.18 12.08
CA SER A 108 6.64 -9.87 11.42
C SER A 108 7.95 -9.08 11.47
N TYR A 109 8.57 -8.84 10.31
CA TYR A 109 9.71 -7.93 10.20
C TYR A 109 9.21 -6.49 10.33
N GLN A 110 9.68 -5.77 11.35
CA GLN A 110 9.59 -4.31 11.38
C GLN A 110 10.72 -3.76 10.52
N ALA A 111 10.37 -3.15 9.39
CA ALA A 111 11.35 -2.44 8.57
C ALA A 111 11.80 -1.18 9.34
N GLU A 112 13.10 -1.06 9.61
CA GLU A 112 13.68 0.14 10.21
C GLU A 112 13.34 1.36 9.32
N GLY A 113 12.76 2.41 9.92
CA GLY A 113 12.41 3.66 9.24
C GLY A 113 10.94 3.83 8.86
N VAL A 114 10.08 2.83 9.06
CA VAL A 114 8.61 3.01 8.97
C VAL A 114 7.99 2.68 10.33
N ASP A 115 7.73 3.73 11.10
CA ASP A 115 6.96 3.57 12.33
C ASP A 115 5.47 3.45 11.97
N LEU A 116 4.97 2.23 12.11
CA LEU A 116 3.57 1.87 11.90
C LEU A 116 2.65 2.46 12.96
N ASN A 117 3.19 2.92 14.09
CA ASN A 117 2.44 3.52 15.19
C ASN A 117 2.29 5.05 15.06
N LEU A 118 2.90 5.67 14.04
CA LEU A 118 2.66 7.08 13.76
C LEU A 118 1.19 7.31 13.41
N GLN A 119 0.71 8.52 13.72
CA GLN A 119 -0.61 8.96 13.34
C GLN A 119 -0.58 9.51 11.91
N TYR A 120 -1.11 8.72 10.98
CA TYR A 120 -1.23 9.09 9.57
C TYR A 120 -2.56 9.81 9.35
N LYS A 121 -2.54 10.80 8.46
CA LYS A 121 -3.74 11.38 7.86
C LYS A 121 -3.90 10.81 6.45
N CYS A 122 -4.89 9.96 6.28
CA CYS A 122 -5.17 9.30 5.02
C CYS A 122 -6.41 9.89 4.37
N ARG A 123 -6.32 10.13 3.07
CA ARG A 123 -7.43 10.47 2.21
C ARG A 123 -7.52 9.45 1.08
N PRO A 124 -8.72 9.07 0.66
CA PRO A 124 -8.89 8.27 -0.54
C PRO A 124 -8.29 9.02 -1.73
N ASP A 125 -7.62 8.27 -2.58
CA ASP A 125 -6.96 8.81 -3.74
C ASP A 125 -7.07 7.83 -4.91
N ILE A 126 -7.14 8.34 -6.14
CA ILE A 126 -7.22 7.51 -7.34
C ILE A 126 -5.87 7.60 -8.04
N PHE A 127 -5.13 6.50 -7.99
CA PHE A 127 -3.84 6.39 -8.65
C PHE A 127 -3.69 5.05 -9.37
N THR A 128 -2.81 5.06 -10.37
CA THR A 128 -2.41 3.91 -11.18
C THR A 128 -1.43 3.01 -10.42
N GLY A 129 -1.31 1.75 -10.87
CA GLY A 129 -0.45 0.75 -10.21
C GLY A 129 1.06 0.94 -10.46
N ASP A 130 1.42 1.81 -11.40
CA ASP A 130 2.78 2.21 -11.74
C ASP A 130 3.56 2.78 -10.55
N ARG A 131 2.88 3.38 -9.57
CA ARG A 131 3.50 3.84 -8.31
C ARG A 131 4.17 2.73 -7.50
N PHE A 132 3.76 1.47 -7.71
CA PHE A 132 4.32 0.30 -7.03
C PHE A 132 5.36 -0.43 -7.89
N GLU A 133 5.74 0.12 -9.04
CA GLU A 133 6.82 -0.43 -9.85
C GLU A 133 8.17 0.03 -9.31
N LEU A 134 9.14 -0.88 -9.33
CA LEU A 134 10.49 -0.58 -8.89
C LEU A 134 11.23 0.22 -9.99
N PRO A 135 12.08 1.19 -9.62
CA PRO A 135 12.84 1.95 -10.60
C PRO A 135 13.87 1.05 -11.31
N ALA A 136 13.91 1.11 -12.63
CA ALA A 136 14.81 0.28 -13.46
C ALA A 136 16.32 0.53 -13.20
N GLY A 137 16.67 1.67 -12.59
CA GLY A 137 18.06 2.05 -12.28
C GLY A 137 18.57 1.58 -10.91
N VAL A 138 17.75 0.92 -10.10
CA VAL A 138 18.13 0.44 -8.77
C VAL A 138 18.27 -1.08 -8.77
N GLN A 139 19.43 -1.56 -8.35
CA GLN A 139 19.68 -2.98 -8.14
C GLN A 139 19.37 -3.31 -6.69
N PHE A 140 18.51 -4.31 -6.48
CA PHE A 140 18.10 -4.73 -5.15
C PHE A 140 18.83 -5.99 -4.73
N THR A 141 19.56 -5.92 -3.63
CA THR A 141 20.19 -7.09 -3.01
C THR A 141 19.21 -7.78 -2.08
N ASP A 142 18.99 -9.08 -2.27
CA ASP A 142 18.11 -9.87 -1.42
C ASP A 142 18.82 -10.22 -0.09
N MET A 143 18.39 -9.55 0.98
CA MET A 143 19.02 -9.72 2.29
C MET A 143 18.65 -11.07 2.92
N GLY A 144 17.49 -11.63 2.57
CA GLY A 144 17.08 -12.97 3.02
C GLY A 144 17.98 -14.05 2.45
N GLU A 145 18.32 -13.96 1.17
CA GLU A 145 19.27 -14.86 0.52
C GLU A 145 20.67 -14.76 1.12
N MET A 146 21.15 -13.53 1.38
CA MET A 146 22.45 -13.32 2.03
C MET A 146 22.51 -13.95 3.43
N MET A 147 21.46 -13.81 4.24
CA MET A 147 21.42 -14.37 5.60
C MET A 147 21.40 -15.91 5.59
N LYS A 148 20.73 -16.54 4.61
CA LYS A 148 20.76 -18.00 4.43
C LYS A 148 22.16 -18.54 4.17
N GLY A 149 23.03 -17.75 3.53
CA GLY A 149 24.43 -18.12 3.29
C GLY A 149 25.31 -18.09 4.54
N LEU A 150 24.89 -17.38 5.60
CA LEU A 150 25.68 -17.17 6.82
C LEU A 150 25.33 -18.15 7.94
N THR A 151 24.15 -18.78 7.91
CA THR A 151 23.71 -19.76 8.90
C THR A 151 24.27 -21.19 8.80
N PRO A 152 24.87 -21.71 7.70
CA PRO A 152 25.30 -23.12 7.64
C PRO A 152 26.51 -23.46 8.52
N ASN A 153 27.14 -22.49 9.20
CA ASN A 153 28.35 -22.71 10.01
C ASN A 153 28.30 -22.14 11.44
N LEU A 154 27.12 -21.75 11.95
CA LEU A 154 27.03 -21.45 13.38
C LEU A 154 27.17 -22.77 14.16
N PRO A 155 28.21 -22.95 15.00
CA PRO A 155 28.25 -24.06 15.93
C PRO A 155 26.94 -24.03 16.71
N GLN A 156 26.23 -25.15 16.76
CA GLN A 156 25.08 -25.25 17.65
C GLN A 156 25.58 -24.91 19.05
N LEU A 157 25.18 -23.73 19.55
CA LEU A 157 25.39 -23.38 20.95
C LEU A 157 24.77 -24.53 21.75
N PRO A 158 25.55 -25.22 22.60
CA PRO A 158 24.98 -26.26 23.44
C PRO A 158 23.80 -25.64 24.18
N ALA A 159 22.65 -26.31 24.08
CA ALA A 159 21.50 -26.02 24.89
C ALA A 159 21.86 -26.40 26.33
N ASP A 160 22.59 -25.54 27.03
CA ASP A 160 22.78 -25.62 28.48
C ASP A 160 21.39 -25.33 29.09
N GLN A 161 20.67 -26.34 29.59
CA GLN A 161 20.80 -26.99 30.91
C GLN A 161 20.62 -26.04 32.07
#